data_AF-A0A4U7JIA0-F1
#
_entry.id   AF-A0A4U7JIA0-F1
#
_cell.length_a   1.000
_cell.length_b   1.000
_cell.length_c   1.000
_cell.angle_alpha   90.00
_cell.angle_beta   90.00
_cell.angle_gamma   90.00
#
_symmetry.space_group_name_H-M   'P 1'
#
loop_
_entity.id
_entity.type
_entity.pdbx_description
1 polymer ?
#
loop_
_entity_poly.entity_id
_entity_poly.type
_entity_poly.pdbx_seq_one_letter_code
_entity_poly.pdbx_strand_id
1 'polypeptide(L)'
;MGSQENKKKSKITLLSNELCKMAELPKKMIKYSTPAALLLISLGTALFAVNKTSNNYNIEFEFMTTTLITNGFIVFAEFMIASLVLDILIRKAK
;
A
#
# COMPACT_ATOMS: atom_id res chain seq x y z
N MET A 1 15.72 17.87 -35.48
CA MET A 1 14.79 17.03 -34.68
C MET A 1 15.47 16.06 -33.70
N GLY A 2 16.73 15.62 -33.91
CA GLY A 2 17.38 14.60 -33.05
C GLY A 2 17.90 15.00 -31.65
N SER A 3 17.91 16.29 -31.28
CA SER A 3 18.44 16.74 -29.98
C SER A 3 17.46 16.54 -28.81
N GLN A 4 16.17 16.80 -29.03
CA GLN A 4 15.12 16.62 -28.01
C GLN A 4 14.84 15.13 -27.72
N GLU A 5 14.91 14.29 -28.74
CA GLU A 5 14.67 12.85 -28.63
C GLU A 5 15.79 12.14 -27.85
N ASN A 6 17.06 12.54 -28.08
CA ASN A 6 18.20 12.06 -27.29
C ASN A 6 18.13 12.50 -25.82
N LYS A 7 17.72 13.74 -25.55
CA LYS A 7 17.50 14.23 -24.17
C LYS A 7 16.41 13.43 -23.44
N LYS A 8 15.33 13.07 -24.15
CA LYS A 8 14.24 12.26 -23.60
C LYS A 8 14.69 10.83 -23.30
N LYS A 9 15.40 10.17 -24.22
CA LYS A 9 15.99 8.84 -23.98
C LYS A 9 16.93 8.83 -22.76
N SER A 10 17.81 9.82 -22.65
CA SER A 10 18.75 9.97 -21.51
C SER A 10 18.04 10.11 -20.16
N LYS A 11 16.92 10.84 -20.10
CA LYS A 11 16.14 10.95 -18.85
C LYS A 11 15.45 9.63 -18.49
N ILE A 12 14.91 8.91 -19.48
CA ILE A 12 14.23 7.63 -19.25
C ILE A 12 15.21 6.58 -18.74
N THR A 13 16.43 6.51 -19.30
CA THR A 13 17.47 5.59 -18.80
C THR A 13 17.95 5.95 -17.40
N LEU A 14 17.97 7.24 -17.04
CA LEU A 14 18.30 7.66 -15.68
C LEU A 14 17.21 7.25 -14.68
N LEU A 15 15.94 7.44 -15.04
CA LEU A 15 14.79 7.01 -14.22
C LEU A 15 14.73 5.49 -14.07
N SER A 16 14.97 4.73 -15.14
CA SER A 16 14.97 3.26 -15.07
C SER A 16 16.09 2.73 -14.19
N ASN A 17 17.28 3.33 -14.27
CA ASN A 17 18.41 2.95 -13.43
C ASN A 17 18.15 3.23 -11.94
N GLU A 18 17.51 4.36 -11.63
CA GLU A 18 17.12 4.68 -10.26
C GLU A 18 16.00 3.75 -9.75
N LEU A 19 15.04 3.39 -10.60
CA LEU A 19 14.01 2.39 -10.29
C LEU A 19 14.63 1.02 -9.96
N CYS A 20 15.64 0.59 -10.72
CA CYS A 20 16.33 -0.67 -10.49
C CYS A 20 17.06 -0.71 -9.14
N LYS A 21 17.55 0.42 -8.63
CA LYS A 21 18.11 0.50 -7.26
C LYS A 21 17.05 0.25 -6.18
N MET A 22 15.77 0.42 -6.50
CA MET A 22 14.64 0.18 -5.62
C MET A 22 14.07 -1.25 -5.74
N ALA A 23 14.80 -2.20 -6.34
CA ALA A 23 14.32 -3.58 -6.54
C ALA A 23 13.91 -4.31 -5.25
N GLU A 24 14.47 -3.94 -4.09
CA GLU A 24 14.07 -4.54 -2.81
C GLU A 24 12.81 -3.91 -2.20
N LEU A 25 12.41 -2.73 -2.68
CA LEU A 25 11.30 -1.96 -2.11
C LEU A 25 9.97 -2.71 -2.19
N PRO A 26 9.54 -3.28 -3.34
CA PRO A 26 8.31 -4.05 -3.43
C PRO A 26 8.24 -5.22 -2.44
N LYS A 27 9.35 -5.96 -2.31
CA LYS A 27 9.45 -7.11 -1.41
C LYS A 27 9.38 -6.68 0.06
N LYS A 28 10.03 -5.57 0.43
CA LYS A 28 9.96 -5.00 1.78
C LYS A 28 8.56 -4.44 2.07
N MET A 29 7.96 -3.74 1.10
CA MET A 29 6.60 -3.22 1.20
C MET A 29 5.61 -4.33 1.55
N ILE A 30 5.59 -5.43 0.81
CA ILE A 30 4.68 -6.56 1.10
C ILE A 30 4.99 -7.18 2.46
N LYS A 31 6.27 -7.41 2.77
CA LYS A 31 6.70 -8.06 4.02
C LYS A 31 6.26 -7.30 5.27
N TYR A 32 6.33 -5.97 5.27
CA TYR A 32 6.00 -5.16 6.45
C TYR A 32 4.58 -4.62 6.45
N SER A 33 4.01 -4.28 5.28
CA SER A 33 2.63 -3.78 5.21
C SER A 33 1.59 -4.83 5.55
N THR A 34 1.81 -6.09 5.13
CA THR A 34 0.87 -7.19 5.40
C THR A 34 0.61 -7.39 6.90
N PRO A 35 1.63 -7.61 7.76
CA PRO A 35 1.40 -7.77 9.18
C PRO A 35 0.86 -6.48 9.83
N ALA A 36 1.31 -5.30 9.40
CA ALA A 36 0.83 -4.03 9.94
C ALA A 36 -0.66 -3.81 9.65
N ALA A 37 -1.09 -4.04 8.40
CA ALA A 37 -2.49 -3.94 8.00
C ALA A 37 -3.36 -4.98 8.71
N LEU A 38 -2.89 -6.24 8.83
CA LEU A 38 -3.60 -7.28 9.55
C LEU A 38 -3.77 -6.93 11.04
N LEU A 39 -2.73 -6.37 11.68
CA LEU A 39 -2.83 -5.90 13.06
C LEU A 39 -3.87 -4.78 13.19
N LEU A 40 -3.83 -3.79 12.30
CA LEU A 40 -4.78 -2.67 12.33
C LEU A 40 -6.23 -3.15 12.13
N ILE A 41 -6.46 -4.03 11.16
CA ILE A 41 -7.78 -4.59 10.86
C ILE A 41 -8.28 -5.47 12.01
N SER A 42 -7.41 -6.30 12.59
CA SER A 42 -7.78 -7.15 13.72
C SER A 42 -8.08 -6.33 14.98
N LEU A 43 -7.32 -5.27 15.26
CA LEU A 43 -7.62 -4.29 16.31
C LEU A 43 -8.96 -3.61 16.07
N GLY A 44 -9.22 -3.10 14.87
CA GLY A 44 -10.51 -2.49 14.52
C GLY A 44 -11.68 -3.45 14.72
N THR A 45 -11.52 -4.70 14.30
CA THR A 45 -12.53 -5.76 14.45
C THR A 45 -12.76 -6.12 15.90
N ALA A 46 -11.70 -6.23 16.71
CA ALA A 46 -11.82 -6.49 18.14
C ALA A 46 -12.56 -5.36 18.86
N LEU A 47 -12.25 -4.09 18.54
CA LEU A 47 -12.95 -2.93 19.08
C LEU A 47 -14.43 -2.91 18.68
N PHE A 48 -14.73 -3.22 17.41
CA PHE A 48 -16.11 -3.35 16.92
C PHE A 48 -16.88 -4.43 17.69
N ALA A 49 -16.28 -5.63 17.86
CA ALA A 49 -16.88 -6.74 18.57
C ALA A 49 -17.15 -6.39 20.04
N VAL A 50 -16.16 -5.80 20.73
CA VAL A 50 -16.30 -5.35 22.12
C VAL A 50 -17.46 -4.34 22.24
N ASN A 51 -17.54 -3.36 21.34
CA ASN A 51 -18.63 -2.37 21.35
C ASN A 51 -20.00 -2.99 21.13
N LYS A 52 -20.13 -3.98 20.23
CA LYS A 52 -21.38 -4.72 20.01
C LYS A 52 -21.80 -5.56 21.21
N THR A 53 -20.85 -6.15 21.93
CA THR A 53 -21.12 -6.99 23.12
C THR A 53 -21.23 -6.19 24.41
N SER A 54 -20.86 -4.91 24.39
CA SER A 54 -20.87 -4.04 25.55
C SER A 54 -22.30 -3.66 25.93
N ASN A 55 -22.56 -3.63 27.24
CA ASN A 55 -23.82 -3.11 27.78
C ASN A 55 -23.98 -1.60 27.53
N ASN A 56 -22.87 -0.90 27.20
CA ASN A 56 -22.82 0.52 26.84
C ASN A 56 -22.55 0.69 25.34
N TYR A 57 -23.32 -0.01 24.50
CA TYR A 57 -23.23 0.09 23.05
C TYR A 57 -23.30 1.56 22.58
N ASN A 58 -22.35 1.93 21.71
CA ASN A 58 -22.31 3.26 21.08
C ASN A 58 -22.27 3.15 19.54
N ILE A 59 -23.26 3.75 18.88
CA ILE A 59 -23.38 3.75 17.42
C ILE A 59 -22.30 4.58 16.70
N GLU A 60 -21.84 5.67 17.31
CA GLU A 60 -20.74 6.48 16.75
C GLU A 60 -19.43 5.71 16.80
N PHE A 61 -19.19 4.98 17.88
CA PHE A 61 -18.02 4.12 18.01
C PHE A 61 -18.06 2.95 17.01
N GLU A 62 -19.25 2.39 16.75
CA GLU A 62 -19.43 1.41 15.68
C GLU A 62 -19.07 2.01 14.32
N PHE A 63 -19.62 3.17 13.97
CA PHE A 63 -19.32 3.84 12.70
C PHE A 63 -17.81 4.11 12.55
N MET A 64 -17.15 4.57 13.61
CA MET A 64 -15.70 4.80 13.61
C MET A 64 -14.91 3.51 13.39
N THR A 65 -15.25 2.43 14.10
CA THR A 65 -14.55 1.14 13.98
C THR A 65 -14.79 0.49 12.61
N THR A 66 -16.01 0.53 12.09
CA THR A 66 -16.30 0.06 10.72
C THR A 66 -15.54 0.87 9.68
N THR A 67 -15.54 2.20 9.79
CA THR A 67 -14.80 3.08 8.87
C THR A 67 -13.30 2.80 8.92
N LEU A 68 -12.74 2.59 10.12
CA LEU A 68 -11.34 2.23 10.30
C LEU A 68 -11.00 0.89 9.60
N ILE A 69 -11.85 -0.12 9.77
CA ILE A 69 -11.67 -1.43 9.13
C ILE A 69 -11.72 -1.29 7.61
N THR A 70 -12.77 -0.66 7.08
CA THR A 70 -12.97 -0.50 5.63
C THR A 70 -11.83 0.28 5.00
N ASN A 71 -11.45 1.42 5.58
CA ASN A 71 -10.33 2.22 5.07
C ASN A 71 -8.99 1.48 5.20
N GLY A 72 -8.80 0.70 6.28
CA GLY A 72 -7.64 -0.16 6.44
C GLY A 72 -7.49 -1.18 5.32
N PHE A 73 -8.60 -1.83 4.91
CA PHE A 73 -8.60 -2.75 3.77
C PHE A 73 -8.32 -2.05 2.44
N ILE A 74 -8.90 -0.88 2.19
CA ILE A 74 -8.68 -0.10 0.96
C ILE A 74 -7.20 0.27 0.84
N VAL A 75 -6.63 0.88 1.87
CA VAL A 75 -5.21 1.27 1.89
C VAL A 75 -4.30 0.06 1.72
N PHE A 76 -4.61 -1.05 2.38
CA PHE A 76 -3.84 -2.29 2.21
C PHE A 76 -3.88 -2.79 0.76
N ALA A 77 -5.05 -2.81 0.13
CA ALA A 77 -5.20 -3.23 -1.27
C ALA A 77 -4.43 -2.31 -2.23
N GLU A 78 -4.55 -0.99 -2.06
CA GLU A 78 -3.79 -0.01 -2.85
C GLU A 78 -2.28 -0.22 -2.71
N PHE A 79 -1.81 -0.48 -1.49
CA PHE A 79 -0.39 -0.71 -1.22
C PHE A 79 0.12 -2.00 -1.87
N MET A 80 -0.67 -3.06 -1.86
CA MET A 80 -0.36 -4.32 -2.53
C MET A 80 -0.30 -4.15 -4.05
N ILE A 81 -1.27 -3.44 -4.64
CA ILE A 81 -1.29 -3.14 -6.08
C ILE A 81 -0.08 -2.29 -6.47
N ALA A 82 0.20 -1.23 -5.71
CA ALA A 82 1.36 -0.36 -5.96
C ALA A 82 2.68 -1.14 -5.90
N SER A 83 2.83 -2.03 -4.90
CA SER A 83 4.01 -2.88 -4.79
C SER A 83 4.16 -3.82 -5.99
N LEU A 84 3.09 -4.48 -6.44
CA LEU A 84 3.13 -5.33 -7.63
C LEU A 84 3.49 -4.54 -8.90
N VAL A 85 2.88 -3.37 -9.09
CA VAL A 85 3.17 -2.51 -10.25
C VAL A 85 4.64 -2.11 -10.25
N LEU A 86 5.20 -1.73 -9.09
CA LEU A 86 6.63 -1.43 -8.96
C LEU A 86 7.51 -2.65 -9.29
N ASP A 87 7.17 -3.85 -8.80
CA ASP A 87 7.93 -5.07 -9.13
C ASP A 87 7.94 -5.33 -10.64
N ILE A 88 6.80 -5.19 -11.32
CA ILE A 88 6.68 -5.36 -12.77
C ILE A 88 7.52 -4.31 -13.53
N LEU A 89 7.43 -3.04 -13.12
CA LEU A 89 8.18 -1.96 -13.77
C LEU A 89 9.69 -2.16 -13.62
N ILE A 90 10.15 -2.56 -12.43
CA ILE A 90 11.56 -2.83 -12.17
C ILE A 90 12.05 -4.02 -13.01
N ARG A 91 11.26 -5.09 -13.11
CA ARG A 91 11.60 -6.25 -13.97
C ARG A 91 11.66 -5.90 -15.44
N LYS A 92 10.84 -4.97 -15.93
CA LYS A 92 10.88 -4.48 -17.32
C LYS A 92 12.02 -3.49 -17.59
N ALA A 93 12.50 -2.82 -16.55
CA ALA A 93 13.59 -1.83 -16.64
C ALA A 93 14.98 -2.47 -16.60
N LYS A 94 15.08 -3.72 -16.12
CA LYS A 94 16.28 -4.54 -16.11
C LYS A 94 16.47 -5.26 -17.45
#